data_AF-A0A7R9YG18-F1
#
_entry.id   AF-A0A7R9YG18-F1
#
_cell.length_a   1.000
_cell.length_b   1.000
_cell.length_c   1.000
_cell.angle_alpha   90.00
_cell.angle_beta   90.00
_cell.angle_gamma   90.00
#
_symmetry.space_group_name_H-M   'P 1'
#
loop_
_entity.id
_entity.type
_entity.pdbx_description
1 polymer ?
#
loop_
_entity_poly.entity_id
_entity_poly.type
_entity_poly.pdbx_seq_one_letter_code
_entity_poly.pdbx_strand_id
1 'polypeptide(L)'
;AMADGRDARDARVSPLITFLVGQRRGRLGRLYANPWTCEAVVRALPPVARHYALRLVALGDTGDGATFAPATLEGWSLAHDAHQAALQWLLDLSIIERAEQPGALRLNAAFREQCGSLLCGLRPPAPKPPNKHTPSAD
;
A
#
# COMPACT_ATOMS: atom_id res chain seq x y z
N ALA A 1 -19.64 2.35 29.81
CA ALA A 1 -20.20 2.64 28.47
C ALA A 1 -19.13 2.29 27.46
N MET A 2 -19.27 1.14 26.79
CA MET A 2 -18.34 0.71 25.74
C MET A 2 -18.68 1.51 24.48
N ALA A 3 -17.82 2.45 24.10
CA ALA A 3 -17.95 3.12 22.81
C ALA A 3 -17.64 2.08 21.73
N ASP A 4 -18.63 1.85 20.88
CA ASP A 4 -18.59 0.91 19.76
C ASP A 4 -17.53 1.39 18.75
N GLY A 5 -16.48 0.58 18.55
CA GLY A 5 -15.39 0.87 17.60
C GLY A 5 -15.84 0.97 16.12
N ARG A 6 -17.14 0.88 15.83
CA ARG A 6 -17.72 1.13 14.51
C ARG A 6 -17.74 2.59 14.11
N ASP A 7 -17.91 3.53 15.06
CA ASP A 7 -18.05 4.96 14.73
C ASP A 7 -16.73 5.61 14.22
N ALA A 8 -15.58 5.06 14.62
CA ALA A 8 -14.27 5.56 14.13
C ALA A 8 -14.05 5.30 12.63
N ARG A 9 -14.80 4.35 12.02
CA ARG A 9 -14.73 4.07 10.58
C ARG A 9 -15.56 5.05 9.76
N ASP A 10 -16.48 5.80 10.37
CA ASP A 10 -17.50 6.58 9.66
C ASP A 10 -17.09 8.02 9.31
N ALA A 11 -15.81 8.34 9.45
CA ALA A 11 -15.25 9.60 8.94
C ALA A 11 -15.22 9.59 7.40
N ARG A 12 -16.38 9.78 6.77
CA ARG A 12 -16.59 9.98 5.32
C ARG A 12 -15.75 9.06 4.45
N VAL A 13 -15.93 7.75 4.63
CA VAL A 13 -15.30 6.76 3.75
C VAL A 13 -15.77 7.01 2.32
N SER A 14 -14.83 7.22 1.42
CA SER A 14 -15.14 7.45 0.01
C SER A 14 -15.86 6.22 -0.56
N PRO A 15 -16.92 6.37 -1.38
CA PRO A 15 -17.65 5.24 -1.97
C PRO A 15 -16.73 4.32 -2.80
N LEU A 16 -15.63 4.88 -3.31
CA LEU A 16 -14.55 4.14 -3.95
C LEU A 16 -13.92 3.09 -3.02
N ILE A 17 -13.59 3.47 -1.79
CA ILE A 17 -12.98 2.56 -0.80
C ILE A 17 -13.97 1.45 -0.44
N THR A 18 -15.23 1.79 -0.21
CA THR A 18 -16.29 0.81 0.06
C THR A 18 -16.42 -0.22 -1.06
N PHE A 19 -16.36 0.23 -2.31
CA PHE A 19 -16.38 -0.68 -3.47
C PHE A 19 -15.14 -1.58 -3.52
N LEU A 20 -13.96 -1.03 -3.25
CA LEU A 20 -12.69 -1.75 -3.32
C LEU A 20 -12.54 -2.79 -2.19
N VAL A 21 -13.02 -2.50 -0.99
CA VAL A 21 -13.04 -3.48 0.12
C VAL A 21 -13.91 -4.69 -0.22
N GLY A 22 -14.97 -4.52 -1.02
CA GLY A 22 -15.79 -5.63 -1.51
C GLY A 22 -15.13 -6.49 -2.61
N GLN A 23 -13.96 -6.11 -3.14
CA GLN A 23 -13.29 -6.85 -4.20
C GLN A 23 -12.34 -7.93 -3.67
N ARG A 24 -12.14 -9.00 -4.45
CA ARG A 24 -11.15 -10.02 -4.12
C ARG A 24 -9.72 -9.46 -4.21
N ARG A 25 -8.85 -9.86 -3.27
CA ARG A 25 -7.43 -9.46 -3.21
C ARG A 25 -6.68 -9.63 -4.54
N GLY A 26 -6.93 -10.73 -5.25
CA GLY A 26 -6.33 -10.97 -6.58
C GLY A 26 -6.74 -9.97 -7.66
N ARG A 27 -7.93 -9.37 -7.57
CA ARG A 27 -8.34 -8.25 -8.45
C ARG A 27 -7.69 -6.94 -8.02
N LEU A 28 -7.58 -6.68 -6.72
CA LEU A 28 -6.91 -5.50 -6.18
C LEU A 28 -5.44 -5.43 -6.60
N GLY A 29 -4.72 -6.56 -6.60
CA GLY A 29 -3.34 -6.60 -7.10
C GLY A 29 -3.20 -6.18 -8.57
N ARG A 30 -4.15 -6.56 -9.44
CA ARG A 30 -4.18 -6.12 -10.85
C ARG A 30 -4.54 -4.65 -10.98
N LEU A 31 -5.43 -4.15 -10.12
CA LEU A 31 -5.80 -2.74 -10.07
C LEU A 31 -4.62 -1.87 -9.63
N TYR A 32 -3.81 -2.34 -8.69
CA TYR A 32 -2.60 -1.65 -8.22
C TYR A 32 -1.43 -1.69 -9.20
N ALA A 33 -1.53 -2.44 -10.30
CA ALA A 33 -0.59 -2.29 -11.41
C ALA A 33 -0.79 -0.95 -12.16
N ASN A 34 -1.96 -0.32 -12.02
CA ASN A 34 -2.23 0.98 -12.62
C ASN A 34 -1.86 2.12 -11.65
N PRO A 35 -0.93 3.02 -12.02
CA PRO A 35 -0.50 4.11 -11.15
C PRO A 35 -1.66 5.02 -10.71
N TRP A 36 -2.58 5.34 -11.60
CA TRP A 36 -3.73 6.21 -11.30
C TRP A 36 -4.66 5.59 -10.27
N THR A 37 -4.76 4.26 -10.23
CA THR A 37 -5.56 3.57 -9.23
C THR A 37 -4.92 3.66 -7.85
N CYS A 38 -3.60 3.49 -7.75
CA CYS A 38 -2.87 3.67 -6.51
C CYS A 38 -3.02 5.10 -5.97
N GLU A 39 -2.94 6.10 -6.85
CA GLU A 39 -3.14 7.51 -6.50
C GLU A 39 -4.57 7.78 -5.99
N ALA A 40 -5.58 7.27 -6.69
CA ALA A 40 -6.98 7.40 -6.29
C ALA A 40 -7.26 6.75 -4.92
N VAL A 41 -6.67 5.58 -4.66
CA VAL A 41 -6.78 4.89 -3.37
C VAL A 41 -6.14 5.72 -2.26
N VAL A 42 -4.92 6.23 -2.46
CA VAL A 42 -4.23 7.08 -1.47
C VAL A 42 -5.05 8.33 -1.14
N ARG A 43 -5.69 8.95 -2.15
CA ARG A 43 -6.56 10.12 -1.93
C ARG A 43 -7.84 9.79 -1.17
N ALA A 44 -8.39 8.60 -1.39
CA ALA A 44 -9.66 8.18 -0.82
C ALA A 44 -9.54 7.55 0.57
N LEU A 45 -8.31 7.25 1.02
CA LEU A 45 -8.03 6.72 2.35
C LEU A 45 -8.35 7.72 3.47
N PRO A 46 -8.80 7.25 4.64
CA PRO A 46 -8.88 8.05 5.86
C PRO A 46 -7.52 8.68 6.22
N PRO A 47 -7.47 9.83 6.89
CA PRO A 47 -6.24 10.59 7.12
C PRO A 47 -5.14 9.78 7.83
N VAL A 48 -5.50 8.97 8.83
CA VAL A 48 -4.55 8.12 9.57
C VAL A 48 -4.02 6.99 8.68
N ALA A 49 -4.92 6.29 7.97
CA ALA A 49 -4.53 5.21 7.06
C ALA A 49 -3.65 5.70 5.90
N ARG A 50 -3.97 6.89 5.35
CA ARG A 50 -3.17 7.56 4.33
C ARG A 50 -1.78 7.88 4.83
N HIS A 51 -1.66 8.42 6.05
CA HIS A 51 -0.36 8.71 6.66
C HIS A 51 0.50 7.47 6.81
N TYR A 52 -0.11 6.36 7.25
CA TYR A 52 0.57 5.07 7.39
C TYR A 52 1.02 4.53 6.02
N ALA A 53 0.15 4.57 5.01
CA ALA A 53 0.48 4.13 3.65
C ALA A 53 1.66 4.92 3.07
N LEU A 54 1.64 6.25 3.21
CA LEU A 54 2.72 7.12 2.71
C LEU A 54 4.04 6.87 3.43
N ARG A 55 4.02 6.71 4.76
CA ARG A 55 5.22 6.37 5.54
C ARG A 55 5.81 5.01 5.11
N LEU A 56 4.95 4.01 4.90
CA LEU A 56 5.38 2.68 4.46
C LEU A 56 5.99 2.71 3.05
N VAL A 57 5.43 3.49 2.13
CA VAL A 57 6.01 3.68 0.80
C VAL A 57 7.36 4.41 0.90
N ALA A 58 7.46 5.43 1.75
CA ALA A 58 8.69 6.23 1.93
C ALA A 58 9.81 5.47 2.66
N LEU A 59 9.47 4.54 3.56
CA LEU A 59 10.45 3.67 4.23
C LEU A 59 11.24 2.82 3.24
N GLY A 60 10.71 2.62 2.02
CA GLY A 60 11.47 2.06 0.91
C GLY A 60 11.92 0.63 1.15
N ASP A 61 12.52 0.04 0.12
CA ASP A 61 12.97 -1.36 0.14
C ASP A 61 14.17 -1.52 1.08
N THR A 62 13.94 -1.84 2.35
CA THR A 62 14.98 -2.35 3.25
C THR A 62 15.32 -3.79 2.87
N GLY A 63 15.87 -4.00 1.67
CA GLY A 63 16.59 -5.20 1.19
C GLY A 63 15.82 -6.54 1.10
N ASP A 64 14.88 -6.81 2.01
CA ASP A 64 14.12 -8.05 2.19
C ASP A 64 12.62 -7.83 1.96
N GLY A 65 12.29 -7.17 0.84
CA GLY A 65 10.92 -7.06 0.35
C GLY A 65 9.98 -6.40 1.36
N ALA A 66 10.24 -5.13 1.73
CA ALA A 66 9.38 -4.27 2.56
C ALA A 66 8.56 -5.01 3.64
N THR A 67 9.22 -5.90 4.37
CA THR A 67 8.64 -6.63 5.49
C THR A 67 8.96 -5.88 6.77
N PHE A 68 7.97 -5.65 7.61
CA PHE A 68 8.12 -4.87 8.85
C PHE A 68 7.36 -5.52 10.01
N ALA A 69 7.88 -5.30 11.22
CA ALA A 69 7.23 -5.75 12.44
C ALA A 69 6.02 -4.86 12.76
N PRO A 70 4.90 -5.43 13.24
CA PRO A 70 3.72 -4.67 13.65
C PRO A 70 4.01 -3.71 14.80
N ALA A 71 4.95 -4.06 15.68
CA ALA A 71 5.46 -3.19 16.74
C ALA A 71 5.98 -1.84 16.21
N THR A 72 6.52 -1.79 14.98
CA THR A 72 6.96 -0.55 14.35
C THR A 72 5.80 0.43 14.13
N LEU A 73 4.58 -0.08 13.89
CA LEU A 73 3.39 0.74 13.64
C LEU A 73 2.69 1.19 14.92
N GLU A 74 2.87 0.45 16.02
CA GLU A 74 2.28 0.77 17.33
C GLU A 74 2.79 2.13 17.83
N GLY A 75 4.06 2.46 17.57
CA GLY A 75 4.64 3.75 17.93
C GLY A 75 4.16 4.95 17.10
N TRP A 76 3.32 4.75 16.09
CA TRP A 76 2.91 5.83 15.17
C TRP A 76 1.59 6.52 15.57
N SER A 77 0.86 5.99 16.54
CA SER A 77 -0.37 6.58 17.03
C SER A 77 -0.46 6.49 18.55
N LEU A 78 -0.87 7.60 19.18
CA LEU A 78 -1.23 7.63 20.60
C LEU A 78 -2.66 7.13 20.85
N ALA A 79 -3.51 7.13 19.81
CA ALA A 79 -4.90 6.69 19.89
C ALA A 79 -5.04 5.25 19.37
N HIS A 80 -5.43 4.33 20.26
CA HIS A 80 -5.52 2.90 19.94
C HIS A 80 -6.62 2.59 18.91
N ASP A 81 -7.80 3.20 19.05
CA ASP A 81 -8.93 2.91 18.14
C ASP A 81 -8.68 3.40 16.71
N ALA A 82 -8.09 4.60 16.57
CA ALA A 82 -7.72 5.15 15.27
C ALA A 82 -6.61 4.33 14.60
N HIS A 83 -5.69 3.78 15.40
CA HIS A 83 -4.64 2.88 14.94
C HIS A 83 -5.21 1.57 14.40
N GLN A 84 -6.06 0.89 15.18
CA GLN A 84 -6.72 -0.35 14.80
C GLN A 84 -7.57 -0.17 13.53
N ALA A 85 -8.34 0.91 13.46
CA ALA A 85 -9.15 1.24 12.29
C ALA A 85 -8.27 1.45 11.04
N ALA A 86 -7.18 2.21 11.16
CA ALA A 86 -6.26 2.45 10.04
C ALA A 86 -5.60 1.15 9.54
N LEU A 87 -5.14 0.29 10.44
CA LEU A 87 -4.56 -1.00 10.07
C LEU A 87 -5.57 -1.89 9.35
N GLN A 88 -6.82 -1.92 9.84
CA GLN A 88 -7.86 -2.70 9.20
C GLN A 88 -8.13 -2.23 7.77
N TRP A 89 -8.22 -0.91 7.54
CA TRP A 89 -8.37 -0.36 6.19
C TRP A 89 -7.25 -0.79 5.24
N LEU A 90 -6.00 -0.76 5.72
CA LEU A 90 -4.85 -1.15 4.90
C LEU A 90 -4.85 -2.66 4.58
N LEU A 91 -5.32 -3.51 5.51
CA LEU A 91 -5.46 -4.95 5.33
C LEU A 91 -6.60 -5.30 4.37
N ASP A 92 -7.75 -4.64 4.52
CA ASP A 92 -8.95 -4.86 3.69
C ASP A 92 -8.68 -4.48 2.24
N LEU A 93 -7.98 -3.36 2.04
CA LEU A 93 -7.54 -2.91 0.71
C LEU A 93 -6.35 -3.71 0.17
N SER A 94 -5.80 -4.68 0.91
CA SER A 94 -4.60 -5.43 0.50
C SER A 94 -3.41 -4.53 0.13
N ILE A 95 -3.32 -3.36 0.79
CA ILE A 95 -2.15 -2.48 0.71
C ILE A 95 -1.04 -3.09 1.55
N ILE A 96 -1.39 -3.59 2.74
CA ILE A 96 -0.51 -4.43 3.56
C ILE A 96 -1.06 -5.85 3.60
N GLU A 97 -0.16 -6.81 3.59
CA GLU A 97 -0.42 -8.24 3.63
C GLU A 97 0.31 -8.85 4.82
N ARG A 98 -0.21 -9.94 5.37
CA ARG A 98 0.55 -10.74 6.35
C ARG A 98 1.60 -11.53 5.59
N ALA A 99 2.87 -11.37 5.95
CA ALA A 99 3.96 -12.13 5.35
C ALA A 99 3.93 -13.59 5.83
N GLU A 100 4.70 -14.47 5.19
CA GLU A 100 4.85 -15.87 5.61
C GLU A 100 5.56 -15.98 6.97
N GLN A 101 6.42 -15.01 7.31
CA GLN A 101 7.03 -14.98 8.63
C GLN A 101 5.99 -14.63 9.69
N PRO A 102 5.93 -15.40 10.81
CA PRO A 102 4.92 -15.23 11.82
C PRO A 102 4.99 -13.82 12.42
N GLY A 103 3.90 -13.07 12.27
CA GLY A 103 3.77 -11.72 12.80
C GLY A 103 4.36 -10.63 11.93
N ALA A 104 4.96 -10.92 10.78
CA ALA A 104 5.49 -9.90 9.90
C ALA A 104 4.44 -9.38 8.90
N LEU A 105 4.47 -8.07 8.62
CA LEU A 105 3.61 -7.42 7.64
C LEU A 105 4.44 -7.04 6.43
N ARG A 106 3.86 -7.18 5.24
CA ARG A 106 4.50 -6.86 3.96
C ARG A 106 3.67 -5.83 3.21
N LEU A 107 4.32 -4.83 2.62
CA LEU A 107 3.65 -3.90 1.72
C LEU A 107 3.44 -4.56 0.34
N ASN A 108 2.28 -4.34 -0.27
CA ASN A 108 2.00 -4.82 -1.61
C ASN A 108 3.01 -4.24 -2.62
N ALA A 109 3.73 -5.11 -3.31
CA ALA A 109 4.82 -4.73 -4.20
C ALA A 109 4.37 -3.82 -5.34
N ALA A 110 3.21 -4.11 -5.96
CA ALA A 110 2.67 -3.30 -7.06
C ALA A 110 2.25 -1.91 -6.57
N PHE A 111 1.56 -1.86 -5.42
CA PHE A 111 1.18 -0.59 -4.81
C PHE A 111 2.41 0.25 -4.46
N ARG A 112 3.44 -0.36 -3.86
CA ARG A 112 4.69 0.30 -3.51
C ARG A 112 5.40 0.86 -4.73
N GLU A 113 5.57 0.06 -5.78
CA GLU A 113 6.28 0.47 -7.00
C GLU A 113 5.56 1.64 -7.68
N GLN A 114 4.25 1.54 -7.86
CA GLN A 114 3.47 2.57 -8.52
C GLN A 114 3.35 3.85 -7.67
N CYS A 115 3.09 3.74 -6.37
CA CYS A 115 3.08 4.90 -5.47
C CYS A 115 4.47 5.53 -5.31
N GLY A 116 5.52 4.74 -5.20
CA GLY A 116 6.90 5.23 -5.15
C GLY A 116 7.29 5.98 -6.42
N SER A 117 6.91 5.45 -7.59
CA SER A 117 7.12 6.13 -8.87
C SER A 117 6.35 7.45 -8.96
N LEU A 118 5.12 7.51 -8.45
CA LEU A 118 4.28 8.71 -8.51
C LEU A 118 4.66 9.78 -7.48
N LEU A 119 5.03 9.38 -6.27
CA LEU A 119 5.26 10.29 -5.13
C LEU A 119 6.73 10.70 -5.01
N CYS A 120 7.66 9.82 -5.35
CA CYS A 120 9.10 10.07 -5.20
C CYS A 120 9.81 10.31 -6.54
N GLY A 121 9.10 10.24 -7.68
CA GLY A 121 9.70 10.34 -9.01
C GLY A 121 10.66 9.20 -9.36
N LEU A 122 10.66 8.12 -8.55
CA LEU A 122 11.53 6.95 -8.70
C LEU A 122 10.99 6.04 -9.80
N ARG A 123 11.08 6.49 -11.06
CA ARG A 123 10.95 5.58 -12.20
C ARG A 123 12.24 4.75 -12.29
N PRO A 124 12.23 3.41 -12.12
CA PRO A 124 13.32 2.64 -12.66
C PRO A 124 13.35 2.90 -14.18
N PRO A 125 14.50 3.28 -14.77
CA PRO A 125 14.56 3.60 -16.19
C PRO A 125 13.95 2.45 -16.97
N ALA A 126 13.07 2.75 -17.94
CA ALA A 126 12.49 1.72 -18.79
C ALA A 126 13.63 0.81 -19.28
N PRO A 127 13.46 -0.53 -19.23
CA PRO A 127 14.49 -1.43 -19.72
C PRO A 127 14.86 -0.97 -21.13
N LYS A 128 16.15 -0.65 -21.34
CA LYS A 128 16.64 -0.24 -22.66
C LYS A 128 16.14 -1.28 -23.66
N PRO A 129 15.51 -0.86 -24.79
CA PRO A 129 15.12 -1.81 -25.81
C PRO A 129 16.35 -2.64 -26.21
N PRO A 130 16.21 -3.95 -26.44
CA PRO A 130 17.33 -4.79 -26.84
C PRO A 130 17.99 -4.16 -28.07
N ASN A 131 19.28 -3.87 -27.95
CA ASN A 131 20.07 -3.24 -29.00
C ASN A 131 20.07 -4.18 -30.20
N LYS A 132 19.27 -3.91 -31.24
CA LYS A 132 19.13 -4.75 -32.44
C LYS A 132 20.32 -4.64 -33.40
N HIS A 133 21.47 -4.15 -32.95
CA HIS A 133 22.69 -4.11 -33.74
C HIS A 133 23.62 -5.26 -33.33
N THR A 134 23.26 -6.47 -33.73
CA THR A 134 24.27 -7.48 -34.05
C THR A 134 24.81 -7.15 -35.45
N PRO A 135 26.08 -6.78 -35.62
CA PRO A 135 26.69 -6.90 -36.93
C PRO A 135 26.83 -8.41 -37.23
N SER A 136 26.18 -8.86 -38.31
CA SER A 136 26.58 -10.10 -38.98
C SER A 136 28.05 -9.95 -39.37
N ALA A 137 28.91 -10.79 -38.80
CA ALA A 137 30.24 -11.01 -39.32
C ALA A 137 30.19 -12.26 -40.21
N ASP A 138 30.30 -12.02 -41.51
CA ASP A 138 30.77 -12.95 -42.54
C ASP A 138 32.27 -13.25 -42.28
#